data_AF-A0A7W2FV15-F1
#
_entry.id   AF-A0A7W2FV15-F1
#
_cell.length_a   1.000
_cell.length_b   1.000
_cell.length_c   1.000
_cell.angle_alpha   90.00
_cell.angle_beta   90.00
_cell.angle_gamma   90.00
#
_symmetry.space_group_name_H-M   'P 1'
#
loop_
_entity.id
_entity.type
_entity.pdbx_description
1 polymer ?
#
loop_
_entity_poly.entity_id
_entity_poly.type
_entity_poly.pdbx_seq_one_letter_code
_entity_poly.pdbx_strand_id
1 'polypeptide(L)'
;GISAHANGFQTARALHLLQILLGTVEVPGGFRFKPPYPKPPEAHPKPHCKVTPGAPLDGPHLGFVHGPDDLCLTPEGAPARIDKAFSWDNPMSAHGLMHMVISNAHA
;
A
#
# COMPACT_ATOMS: atom_id res chain seq x y z
N GLY A 1 15.30 -12.47 -6.08
CA GLY A 1 16.74 -12.22 -6.32
C GLY A 1 17.27 -11.23 -5.31
N ILE A 2 17.31 -9.94 -5.67
CA ILE A 2 17.82 -8.88 -4.79
C ILE A 2 16.91 -8.64 -3.57
N SER A 3 15.58 -8.64 -3.75
CA SER A 3 14.62 -8.43 -2.66
C SER A 3 14.60 -9.54 -1.59
N ALA A 4 15.16 -10.70 -1.88
CA ALA A 4 15.23 -11.86 -0.98
C ALA A 4 16.63 -12.05 -0.36
N HIS A 5 17.54 -11.09 -0.55
CA HIS A 5 18.88 -11.13 0.01
C HIS A 5 18.94 -10.30 1.30
N ALA A 6 19.69 -10.75 2.31
CA ALA A 6 19.82 -10.06 3.60
C ALA A 6 20.27 -8.60 3.46
N ASN A 7 21.14 -8.32 2.47
CA ASN A 7 21.60 -6.97 2.13
C ASN A 7 20.92 -6.38 0.88
N GLY A 8 19.73 -6.87 0.52
CA GLY A 8 19.03 -6.51 -0.72
C GLY A 8 18.83 -5.01 -0.91
N PHE A 9 18.58 -4.26 0.17
CA PHE A 9 18.44 -2.82 0.12
C PHE A 9 19.70 -2.10 -0.36
N GLN A 10 20.88 -2.52 0.10
CA GLN A 10 22.15 -1.91 -0.31
C GLN A 10 22.46 -2.21 -1.77
N THR A 11 22.21 -3.45 -2.20
CA THR A 11 22.37 -3.85 -3.61
C THR A 11 21.40 -3.09 -4.53
N ALA A 12 20.12 -2.97 -4.14
CA ALA A 12 19.13 -2.20 -4.89
C ALA A 12 19.54 -0.71 -4.99
N ARG A 13 20.02 -0.12 -3.89
CA ARG A 13 20.52 1.25 -3.86
C ARG A 13 21.71 1.45 -4.80
N ALA A 14 22.70 0.56 -4.76
CA ALA A 14 23.88 0.64 -5.62
C ALA A 14 23.51 0.58 -7.11
N LEU A 15 22.58 -0.30 -7.48
CA LEU A 15 22.06 -0.39 -8.85
C LEU A 15 21.36 0.90 -9.29
N HIS A 16 20.54 1.50 -8.42
CA HIS A 16 19.83 2.73 -8.75
C HIS A 16 20.74 3.94 -8.82
N LEU A 17 21.77 4.02 -7.97
CA LEU A 17 22.81 5.03 -8.08
C LEU A 17 23.54 4.93 -9.43
N LEU A 18 23.92 3.74 -9.86
CA LEU A 18 24.55 3.54 -11.16
C LEU A 18 23.62 3.98 -12.31
N GLN A 19 22.34 3.62 -12.26
CA GLN A 19 21.37 4.03 -13.28
C GLN A 19 21.22 5.55 -13.41
N ILE A 20 21.23 6.26 -12.28
CA ILE A 20 21.20 7.72 -12.22
C ILE A 20 22.47 8.31 -12.84
N LEU A 21 23.66 7.82 -12.45
CA LEU A 21 24.94 8.31 -12.96
C LEU A 21 25.08 8.13 -14.47
N LEU A 22 24.53 7.04 -15.01
CA LEU A 22 24.54 6.75 -16.44
C LEU A 22 23.40 7.45 -17.22
N GLY A 23 22.49 8.17 -16.55
CA GLY A 23 21.34 8.81 -17.20
C GLY A 23 20.36 7.81 -17.83
N THR A 24 20.25 6.60 -17.27
CA THR A 24 19.44 5.50 -17.83
C THR A 24 18.03 5.40 -17.23
N VAL A 25 17.64 6.39 -16.43
CA VAL A 25 16.29 6.47 -15.84
C VAL A 25 15.34 7.09 -16.86
N GLU A 26 14.20 6.43 -17.11
CA GLU A 26 13.10 6.96 -17.94
C GLU A 26 13.43 7.22 -19.43
N VAL A 27 14.45 6.54 -19.96
CA VAL A 27 14.81 6.53 -21.40
C VAL A 27 14.34 5.23 -22.09
N PRO A 28 14.23 5.17 -23.44
CA PRO A 28 13.95 3.92 -24.15
C PRO A 28 14.89 2.78 -23.72
N GLY A 29 14.32 1.65 -23.28
CA GLY A 29 15.07 0.51 -22.71
C GLY A 29 15.44 0.64 -21.21
N GLY A 30 15.33 1.84 -20.63
CA GLY A 30 15.51 2.12 -19.19
C GLY A 30 14.19 2.40 -18.45
N PHE A 31 13.05 2.14 -19.10
CA PHE A 31 11.73 2.41 -18.55
C PHE A 31 11.42 1.46 -17.39
N ARG A 32 11.27 2.02 -16.19
CA ARG A 32 11.02 1.25 -14.97
C ARG A 32 9.54 0.99 -14.71
N PHE A 33 8.68 1.65 -15.48
CA PHE A 33 7.25 1.50 -15.36
C PHE A 33 6.77 0.43 -16.34
N LYS A 34 5.86 -0.44 -15.91
CA LYS A 34 5.18 -1.36 -16.82
C LYS A 34 4.05 -0.61 -17.51
N PRO A 35 4.09 -0.33 -18.83
CA PRO A 35 3.00 0.40 -19.50
C PRO A 35 1.62 -0.17 -19.12
N PRO A 36 0.61 0.67 -18.83
CA PRO A 36 0.51 2.11 -19.12
C PRO A 36 0.69 2.99 -17.85
N TYR A 37 1.88 3.52 -17.59
CA TYR A 37 2.07 4.56 -16.57
C TYR A 37 2.15 5.96 -17.21
N PRO A 38 1.72 7.02 -16.50
CA PRO A 38 1.15 6.99 -15.15
C PRO A 38 -0.25 6.34 -15.14
N LYS A 39 -0.51 5.54 -14.10
CA LYS A 39 -1.85 4.97 -13.89
C LYS A 39 -2.78 6.05 -13.35
N PRO A 40 -4.06 6.08 -13.75
CA PRO A 40 -5.03 6.96 -13.12
C PRO A 40 -5.21 6.55 -11.63
N PRO A 41 -5.57 7.48 -10.73
CA PRO A 41 -5.79 7.16 -9.31
C PRO A 41 -6.76 6.00 -9.11
N GLU A 42 -7.80 5.91 -9.93
CA GLU A 42 -8.85 4.88 -9.90
C GLU A 42 -8.35 3.48 -10.24
N ALA A 43 -7.15 3.35 -10.85
CA ALA A 43 -6.53 2.06 -11.11
C ALA A 43 -5.87 1.45 -9.86
N HIS A 44 -5.77 2.21 -8.77
CA HIS A 44 -5.26 1.73 -7.48
C HIS A 44 -6.41 1.15 -6.64
N PRO A 45 -6.15 0.09 -5.85
CA PRO A 45 -7.20 -0.49 -5.01
C PRO A 45 -7.67 0.53 -3.97
N LYS A 46 -8.99 0.56 -3.73
CA LYS A 46 -9.57 1.29 -2.60
C LYS A 46 -9.44 0.47 -1.31
N PRO A 47 -9.44 1.12 -0.14
CA PRO A 47 -9.50 0.42 1.13
C PRO A 47 -10.75 -0.45 1.24
N HIS A 48 -10.66 -1.55 1.98
CA HIS A 48 -11.81 -2.37 2.34
C HIS A 48 -11.69 -2.82 3.81
N CYS A 49 -12.84 -3.03 4.45
CA CYS A 49 -12.92 -3.51 5.84
C CYS A 49 -14.04 -4.52 6.08
N LYS A 50 -14.84 -4.83 5.06
CA LYS A 50 -15.86 -5.87 5.14
C LYS A 50 -15.23 -7.25 5.06
N VAL A 51 -15.72 -8.17 5.89
CA VAL A 51 -15.33 -9.58 5.91
C VAL A 51 -16.59 -10.42 5.91
N THR A 52 -16.64 -11.45 5.05
CA THR A 52 -17.74 -12.43 4.99
C THR A 52 -17.16 -13.83 5.26
N PRO A 53 -17.60 -14.54 6.32
CA PRO A 53 -17.09 -15.88 6.61
C PRO A 53 -17.25 -16.84 5.42
N GLY A 54 -16.18 -17.58 5.09
CA GLY A 54 -16.19 -18.53 3.98
C GLY A 54 -16.08 -17.92 2.58
N ALA A 55 -15.91 -16.60 2.46
CA ALA A 55 -15.72 -15.91 1.19
C ALA A 55 -14.38 -15.14 1.12
N PRO A 56 -13.83 -14.91 -0.08
CA PRO A 56 -12.68 -14.02 -0.26
C PRO A 56 -12.94 -12.60 0.24
N LEU A 57 -11.88 -11.88 0.59
CA LEU A 57 -11.95 -10.45 0.89
C LEU A 57 -12.27 -9.65 -0.37
N ASP A 58 -12.97 -8.53 -0.19
CA ASP A 58 -13.39 -7.63 -1.28
C ASP A 58 -12.20 -6.96 -2.01
N GLY A 59 -11.00 -7.00 -1.43
CA GLY A 59 -9.80 -6.41 -2.01
C GLY A 59 -8.50 -6.78 -1.28
N PRO A 60 -7.37 -6.16 -1.67
CA PRO A 60 -6.11 -6.30 -0.96
C PRO A 60 -6.12 -5.52 0.36
N HIS A 61 -5.32 -5.94 1.33
CA HIS A 61 -5.20 -5.30 2.66
C HIS A 61 -4.72 -3.84 2.65
N LEU A 62 -4.23 -3.39 1.49
CA LEU A 62 -3.71 -2.06 1.19
C LEU A 62 -4.65 -1.32 0.25
N GLY A 63 -4.69 -0.01 0.33
CA GLY A 63 -5.62 0.79 -0.46
C GLY A 63 -5.31 2.29 -0.43
N PHE A 64 -5.83 3.03 -1.40
CA PHE A 64 -5.63 4.47 -1.51
C PHE A 64 -6.98 5.16 -1.35
N VAL A 65 -7.12 5.99 -0.31
CA VAL A 65 -8.34 6.76 -0.04
C VAL A 65 -8.44 7.90 -1.06
N HIS A 66 -9.55 7.98 -1.78
CA HIS A 66 -9.83 9.09 -2.71
C HIS A 66 -10.78 10.13 -2.11
N GLY A 67 -11.50 9.78 -1.04
CA GLY A 67 -12.35 10.69 -0.29
C GLY A 67 -12.90 10.06 0.99
N PRO A 68 -13.71 10.80 1.76
CA PRO A 68 -14.28 10.32 3.02
C PRO A 68 -15.06 9.00 2.91
N ASP A 69 -15.72 8.77 1.77
CA ASP A 69 -16.50 7.54 1.52
C ASP A 69 -15.63 6.27 1.44
N ASP A 70 -14.32 6.41 1.23
CA ASP A 70 -13.38 5.30 1.22
C ASP A 70 -12.83 4.97 2.62
N LEU A 71 -13.22 5.73 3.66
CA LEU A 71 -12.84 5.42 5.03
C LEU A 71 -13.52 4.13 5.51
N CYS A 72 -12.75 3.32 6.22
CA CYS A 72 -13.20 2.08 6.84
C CYS A 72 -13.75 2.35 8.23
N LEU A 73 -15.02 2.78 8.31
CA LEU A 73 -15.71 3.11 9.56
C LEU A 73 -16.87 2.15 9.85
N THR A 74 -17.17 1.95 11.13
CA THR A 74 -18.41 1.28 11.57
C THR A 74 -19.61 2.22 11.35
N PRO A 75 -20.87 1.72 11.45
CA PRO A 75 -22.06 2.57 11.36
C PRO A 75 -22.07 3.73 12.38
N GLU A 76 -21.41 3.56 13.52
CA GLU A 76 -21.27 4.56 14.58
C GLU A 76 -20.10 5.54 14.34
N GLY A 77 -19.35 5.37 13.25
CA GLY A 77 -18.22 6.23 12.89
C GLY A 77 -16.88 5.87 13.53
N ALA A 78 -16.78 4.75 14.25
CA ALA A 78 -15.53 4.25 14.80
C ALA A 78 -14.67 3.55 13.73
N PRO A 79 -13.34 3.41 13.91
CA PRO A 79 -12.52 2.63 12.98
C PRO A 79 -13.00 1.17 12.87
N ALA A 80 -13.30 0.70 11.65
CA ALA A 80 -13.80 -0.66 11.44
C ALA A 80 -12.72 -1.74 11.48
N ARG A 81 -11.46 -1.37 11.26
CA ARG A 81 -10.33 -2.31 11.28
C ARG A 81 -9.65 -2.32 12.65
N ILE A 82 -9.17 -3.49 13.08
CA ILE A 82 -8.41 -3.65 14.33
C ILE A 82 -7.13 -2.81 14.37
N ASP A 83 -6.48 -2.58 13.22
CA ASP A 83 -5.31 -1.71 13.11
C ASP A 83 -5.65 -0.22 13.11
N LYS A 84 -6.94 0.14 13.11
CA LYS A 84 -7.49 1.50 13.02
C LYS A 84 -7.08 2.27 11.76
N ALA A 85 -6.59 1.56 10.74
CA ALA A 85 -6.26 2.12 9.44
C ALA A 85 -7.51 2.61 8.70
N PHE A 86 -7.33 3.59 7.81
CA PHE A 86 -8.37 4.17 6.95
C PHE A 86 -9.51 4.79 7.77
N SER A 87 -9.18 5.40 8.90
CA SER A 87 -10.11 6.10 9.79
C SER A 87 -9.89 7.61 9.75
N TRP A 88 -10.71 8.39 10.45
CA TRP A 88 -10.48 9.83 10.60
C TRP A 88 -9.12 10.17 11.23
N ASP A 89 -8.65 9.33 12.16
CA ASP A 89 -7.33 9.52 12.78
C ASP A 89 -6.19 9.10 11.85
N ASN A 90 -6.44 8.11 10.98
CA ASN A 90 -5.44 7.53 10.08
C ASN A 90 -5.95 7.40 8.63
N PRO A 91 -6.31 8.50 7.95
CA PRO A 91 -6.98 8.44 6.66
C PRO A 91 -6.03 8.02 5.53
N MET A 92 -4.73 8.31 5.66
CA MET A 92 -3.71 8.05 4.62
C MET A 92 -2.82 6.84 4.96
N SER A 93 -3.40 5.78 5.52
CA SER A 93 -2.67 4.56 5.90
C SER A 93 -2.62 3.54 4.76
N ALA A 94 -1.97 3.86 3.63
CA ALA A 94 -2.09 3.08 2.39
C ALA A 94 -1.72 1.59 2.53
N HIS A 95 -0.85 1.25 3.47
CA HIS A 95 -0.41 -0.12 3.76
C HIS A 95 -1.10 -0.73 5.00
N GLY A 96 -2.17 -0.10 5.47
CA GLY A 96 -2.72 -0.36 6.79
C GLY A 96 -1.77 0.09 7.91
N LEU A 97 -2.10 -0.30 9.14
CA LEU A 97 -1.29 -0.06 10.33
C LEU A 97 -1.02 -1.39 11.04
N MET A 98 -0.59 -2.40 10.28
CA MET A 98 -0.43 -3.78 10.80
C MET A 98 0.43 -3.89 12.06
N HIS A 99 1.37 -2.96 12.26
CA HIS A 99 2.18 -2.87 13.49
C HIS A 99 1.36 -2.58 14.75
N MET A 100 0.15 -2.02 14.61
CA MET A 100 -0.79 -1.73 15.71
C MET A 100 -1.69 -2.90 16.06
N VAL A 101 -1.75 -3.96 15.24
CA VAL A 101 -2.69 -5.08 15.44
C VAL A 101 -2.49 -5.73 16.81
N ILE A 102 -1.25 -6.05 17.19
CA ILE A 102 -0.97 -6.72 18.47
C ILE A 102 -1.32 -5.79 19.65
N SER A 103 -0.93 -4.52 19.59
CA SER A 103 -1.23 -3.54 20.65
C SER A 103 -2.73 -3.31 20.83
N ASN A 104 -3.50 -3.39 19.73
CA ASN A 104 -4.95 -3.23 19.76
C ASN A 104 -5.67 -4.54 20.13
N ALA A 105 -5.04 -5.71 19.99
CA ALA A 105 -5.59 -7.03 20.30
C ALA A 105 -5.45 -7.43 21.78
N HIS A 106 -5.45 -6.47 22.70
CA HIS A 106 -5.35 -6.74 24.14
C HIS A 106 -6.71 -6.78 24.86
N ALA A 107 -7.81 -6.61 24.11
CA ALA A 107 -9.18 -6.60 24.61
C ALA A 107 -10.09 -7.42 23.71
#